data_AF-A0A2X2W2V3-F1
#
_entry.id   AF-A0A2X2W2V3-F1
#
_cell.length_a   1.000
_cell.length_b   1.000
_cell.length_c   1.000
_cell.angle_alpha   90.00
_cell.angle_beta   90.00
_cell.angle_gamma   90.00
#
_symmetry.space_group_name_H-M   'P 1'
#
loop_
_entity.id
_entity.type
_entity.pdbx_description
1 polymer ?
#
loop_
_entity_poly.entity_id
_entity_poly.type
_entity_poly.pdbx_seq_one_letter_code
_entity_poly.pdbx_strand_id
1 'polypeptide(L)'
;MCSNVMTASYCKGVQDNKVAFVFLCPGQVEEILNKPVCGATGAHLECLILELQADKNLVNYFKYNCRYKYRIINLCETVYYKGSKNGNKPDKLKIESKENIKRLQEVIKDMELIIVFNLEYKGIFQKEVFLEDKTVINIIYTRHLSSQSINQIDEDVDNIKIASNSEGNLKRRIKVISKEIIEQFKKDEV
;
A
#
# COMPACT_ATOMS: atom_id res chain seq x y z
N MET A 1 -15.32 21.21 6.18
CA MET A 1 -14.35 21.17 5.06
C MET A 1 -13.07 20.52 5.58
N CYS A 2 -12.83 19.24 5.30
CA CYS A 2 -11.60 18.58 5.73
C CYS A 2 -10.50 18.93 4.72
N SER A 3 -9.54 19.77 5.13
CA SER A 3 -8.29 19.92 4.40
C SER A 3 -7.54 18.59 4.48
N ASN A 4 -7.58 17.80 3.42
CA ASN A 4 -6.78 16.57 3.33
C ASN A 4 -5.30 16.98 3.26
N VAL A 5 -4.57 16.83 4.37
CA VAL A 5 -3.11 16.98 4.38
C VAL A 5 -2.54 15.93 3.44
N MET A 6 -1.88 16.39 2.37
CA MET A 6 -1.38 15.55 1.30
C MET A 6 -0.08 16.11 0.72
N THR A 7 0.89 15.22 0.52
CA THR A 7 2.21 15.49 -0.05
C THR A 7 2.60 14.34 -0.97
N ALA A 8 3.74 14.41 -1.65
CA ALA A 8 4.29 13.26 -2.39
C ALA A 8 4.42 11.98 -1.53
N SER A 9 4.69 12.12 -0.23
CA SER A 9 4.96 10.99 0.68
C SER A 9 3.75 10.50 1.47
N TYR A 10 2.70 11.33 1.61
CA TYR A 10 1.68 11.13 2.62
C TYR A 10 0.30 11.61 2.18
N CYS A 11 -0.74 10.89 2.58
CA CYS A 11 -2.13 11.34 2.54
C CYS A 11 -2.81 10.96 3.85
N LYS A 12 -3.41 11.94 4.53
CA LYS A 12 -4.13 11.71 5.79
C LYS A 12 -5.42 10.88 5.62
N GLY A 13 -6.06 10.96 4.46
CA GLY A 13 -7.39 10.40 4.26
C GLY A 13 -8.47 11.14 5.06
N VAL A 14 -9.68 10.56 5.07
CA VAL A 14 -10.81 11.08 5.85
C VAL A 14 -10.74 10.63 7.31
N GLN A 15 -11.44 11.33 8.21
CA GLN A 15 -11.31 11.16 9.66
C GLN A 15 -11.75 9.79 10.18
N ASP A 16 -12.75 9.17 9.57
CA ASP A 16 -13.33 7.88 9.99
C ASP A 16 -12.69 6.67 9.28
N ASN A 17 -11.68 6.91 8.44
CA ASN A 17 -10.95 5.85 7.77
C ASN A 17 -10.13 5.01 8.76
N LYS A 18 -10.14 3.69 8.58
CA LYS A 18 -9.41 2.72 9.42
C LYS A 18 -8.32 1.94 8.67
N VAL A 19 -8.12 2.23 7.38
CA VAL A 19 -7.15 1.52 6.53
C VAL A 19 -5.97 2.40 6.16
N ALA A 20 -4.76 1.85 6.28
CA ALA A 20 -3.55 2.46 5.74
C ALA A 20 -2.92 1.62 4.63
N PHE A 21 -2.52 2.30 3.56
CA PHE A 21 -1.69 1.75 2.51
C PHE A 21 -0.25 2.25 2.67
N VAL A 22 0.69 1.31 2.70
CA VAL A 22 2.08 1.60 2.99
C VAL A 22 2.95 1.23 1.79
N PHE A 23 3.63 2.23 1.23
CA PHE A 23 4.51 2.14 0.06
C PHE A 23 5.95 2.51 0.43
N LEU A 24 6.92 2.22 -0.44
CA LEU A 24 8.33 2.41 -0.11
C LEU A 24 8.74 3.89 -0.07
N CYS A 25 8.56 4.60 -1.17
CA CYS A 25 8.98 5.99 -1.34
C CYS A 25 8.25 6.66 -2.51
N PRO A 26 8.11 7.99 -2.51
CA PRO A 26 7.62 8.70 -3.68
C PRO A 26 8.57 8.59 -4.87
N GLY A 27 7.99 8.50 -6.08
CA GLY A 27 8.71 8.54 -7.34
C GLY A 27 8.58 9.89 -8.04
N GLN A 28 9.01 9.93 -9.31
CA GLN A 28 9.02 11.15 -10.12
C GLN A 28 7.64 11.77 -10.29
N VAL A 29 6.61 10.95 -10.50
CA VAL A 29 5.24 11.44 -10.72
C VAL A 29 4.68 12.03 -9.43
N GLU A 30 4.93 11.38 -8.29
CA GLU A 30 4.55 11.87 -6.97
C GLU A 30 5.24 13.21 -6.65
N GLU A 31 6.50 13.39 -7.04
CA GLU A 31 7.22 14.67 -6.88
C GLU A 31 6.57 15.79 -7.69
N ILE A 32 6.31 15.55 -8.99
CA ILE A 32 5.71 16.55 -9.89
C ILE A 32 4.32 16.96 -9.43
N LEU A 33 3.50 15.99 -9.01
CA LEU A 33 2.10 16.24 -8.64
C LEU A 33 1.90 16.55 -7.15
N ASN A 34 2.95 16.41 -6.33
CA ASN A 34 2.93 16.51 -4.88
C ASN A 34 1.79 15.71 -4.22
N LYS A 35 1.56 14.48 -4.69
CA LYS A 35 0.53 13.56 -4.19
C LYS A 35 1.11 12.15 -4.16
N PRO A 36 0.76 11.31 -3.17
CA PRO A 36 1.35 9.99 -3.10
C PRO A 36 0.65 9.06 -4.09
N VAL A 37 1.38 8.01 -4.50
CA VAL A 37 0.85 6.88 -5.27
C VAL A 37 0.08 7.39 -6.50
N CYS A 38 0.82 8.04 -7.38
CA CYS A 38 0.31 8.62 -8.62
C CYS A 38 0.61 7.73 -9.83
N GLY A 39 0.08 8.10 -10.99
CA GLY A 39 0.27 7.36 -12.24
C GLY A 39 -0.30 5.93 -12.19
N ALA A 40 0.40 4.99 -12.82
CA ALA A 40 -0.06 3.60 -12.95
C ALA A 40 -0.28 2.92 -11.59
N THR A 41 0.63 3.10 -10.63
CA THR A 41 0.49 2.54 -9.28
C THR A 41 -0.79 3.01 -8.59
N GLY A 42 -1.14 4.29 -8.76
CA GLY A 42 -2.39 4.86 -8.26
C GLY A 42 -3.64 4.23 -8.87
N ALA A 43 -3.64 4.04 -10.19
CA ALA A 43 -4.73 3.37 -10.89
C ALA A 43 -4.87 1.90 -10.46
N HIS A 44 -3.75 1.19 -10.28
CA HIS A 44 -3.75 -0.19 -9.79
C HIS A 44 -4.32 -0.29 -8.36
N LEU A 45 -3.97 0.66 -7.48
CA LEU A 45 -4.52 0.70 -6.12
C LEU A 45 -6.03 0.92 -6.13
N GLU A 46 -6.56 1.76 -7.02
CA GLU A 46 -8.01 1.95 -7.16
C GLU A 46 -8.72 0.68 -7.65
N CYS A 47 -8.14 -0.04 -8.62
CA CYS A 47 -8.66 -1.35 -9.01
C CYS A 47 -8.65 -2.34 -7.83
N LEU A 48 -7.58 -2.37 -7.04
CA LEU A 48 -7.47 -3.24 -5.89
C LEU A 48 -8.52 -2.92 -4.82
N ILE A 49 -8.72 -1.63 -4.52
CA ILE A 49 -9.76 -1.18 -3.57
C ILE A 49 -11.13 -1.69 -3.97
N LEU A 50 -11.48 -1.63 -5.26
CA LEU A 50 -12.77 -2.12 -5.76
C LEU A 50 -12.94 -3.63 -5.57
N GLU A 51 -11.89 -4.43 -5.80
CA GLU A 51 -11.94 -5.87 -5.57
C GLU A 51 -12.01 -6.20 -4.07
N LEU A 52 -11.33 -5.45 -3.20
CA LEU A 52 -11.39 -5.63 -1.74
C LEU A 52 -12.74 -5.21 -1.14
N GLN A 53 -13.34 -4.14 -1.67
CA GLN A 53 -14.68 -3.67 -1.29
C GLN A 53 -15.78 -4.70 -1.60
N ALA A 54 -15.57 -5.56 -2.60
CA ALA A 54 -16.52 -6.61 -2.95
C ALA A 54 -16.52 -7.81 -1.97
N ASP A 55 -15.49 -7.94 -1.11
CA ASP A 55 -15.44 -9.01 -0.10
C ASP A 55 -16.22 -8.61 1.17
N LYS A 56 -17.09 -9.52 1.63
CA LYS A 56 -17.97 -9.28 2.78
C LYS A 56 -17.24 -9.05 4.10
N ASN A 57 -16.04 -9.61 4.27
CA ASN A 57 -15.25 -9.46 5.50
C ASN A 57 -14.54 -8.10 5.52
N LEU A 58 -14.26 -7.53 4.34
CA LEU A 58 -13.52 -6.29 4.19
C LEU A 58 -14.38 -5.07 3.86
N VAL A 59 -15.68 -5.24 3.59
CA VAL A 59 -16.59 -4.14 3.22
C VAL A 59 -16.62 -2.98 4.23
N ASN A 60 -16.43 -3.28 5.52
CA ASN A 60 -16.37 -2.26 6.57
C ASN A 60 -15.06 -1.46 6.58
N TYR A 61 -13.99 -1.99 5.99
CA TYR A 61 -12.70 -1.32 5.82
C TYR A 61 -12.66 -0.50 4.53
N PHE A 62 -13.19 -1.04 3.42
CA PHE A 62 -13.11 -0.41 2.10
C PHE A 62 -14.42 0.27 1.67
N LYS A 63 -14.72 1.42 2.29
CA LYS A 63 -15.97 2.18 2.04
C LYS A 63 -15.89 3.16 0.88
N TYR A 64 -14.69 3.36 0.33
CA TYR A 64 -14.39 4.47 -0.57
C TYR A 64 -13.75 3.98 -1.86
N ASN A 65 -14.22 4.45 -3.01
CA ASN A 65 -13.61 4.12 -4.31
C ASN A 65 -12.38 5.00 -4.62
N CYS A 66 -12.15 6.06 -3.84
CA CYS A 66 -11.04 7.00 -4.04
C CYS A 66 -9.91 6.71 -3.05
N ARG A 67 -8.72 6.42 -3.57
CA ARG A 67 -7.54 6.10 -2.75
C ARG A 67 -7.18 7.18 -1.73
N TYR A 68 -7.43 8.46 -2.04
CA TYR A 68 -7.11 9.59 -1.16
C TYR A 68 -8.12 9.81 -0.02
N LYS A 69 -9.15 8.97 0.09
CA LYS A 69 -9.96 8.87 1.31
C LYS A 69 -9.32 7.94 2.34
N TYR A 70 -8.37 7.10 1.94
CA TYR A 70 -7.59 6.26 2.84
C TYR A 70 -6.30 6.94 3.27
N ARG A 71 -5.69 6.44 4.34
CA ARG A 71 -4.36 6.84 4.78
C ARG A 71 -3.35 6.23 3.81
N ILE A 72 -2.49 7.06 3.21
CA ILE A 72 -1.39 6.59 2.35
C ILE A 72 -0.09 7.07 2.96
N ILE A 73 0.86 6.17 3.14
CA ILE A 73 2.13 6.44 3.81
C ILE A 73 3.26 5.87 2.97
N ASN A 74 4.31 6.65 2.77
CA ASN A 74 5.60 6.13 2.31
C ASN A 74 6.54 5.86 3.49
N LEU A 75 7.30 4.76 3.40
CA LEU A 75 8.32 4.38 4.38
C LEU A 75 9.44 5.40 4.45
N CYS A 76 9.81 5.96 3.30
CA CYS A 76 10.71 7.09 3.19
C CYS A 76 10.00 8.26 2.52
N GLU A 77 10.09 9.45 3.12
CA GLU A 77 9.45 10.65 2.56
C GLU A 77 10.24 11.27 1.41
N THR A 78 11.51 10.88 1.27
CA THR A 78 12.38 11.36 0.20
C THR A 78 12.02 10.70 -1.13
N VAL A 79 12.06 11.50 -2.19
CA VAL A 79 11.78 11.06 -3.56
C VAL A 79 12.96 10.26 -4.11
N TYR A 80 12.67 9.11 -4.72
CA TYR A 80 13.63 8.24 -5.41
C TYR A 80 13.10 7.81 -6.78
N TYR A 81 13.90 8.02 -7.82
CA TYR A 81 13.65 7.54 -9.18
C TYR A 81 14.94 7.62 -10.02
N LYS A 82 14.96 6.97 -11.19
CA LYS A 82 16.08 7.00 -12.12
C LYS A 82 16.43 8.43 -12.53
N GLY A 83 17.61 8.91 -12.09
CA GLY A 83 18.09 10.27 -12.36
C GLY A 83 17.74 11.30 -11.28
N SER A 84 17.11 10.90 -10.18
CA SER A 84 16.94 11.77 -9.00
C SER A 84 18.29 12.02 -8.31
N LYS A 85 18.41 13.14 -7.59
CA LYS A 85 19.60 13.45 -6.78
C LYS A 85 19.83 12.45 -5.64
N ASN A 86 18.81 11.71 -5.25
CA ASN A 86 18.84 10.74 -4.14
C ASN A 86 19.08 9.30 -4.61
N GLY A 87 19.14 9.05 -5.93
CA GLY A 87 19.22 7.71 -6.51
C GLY A 87 17.84 7.04 -6.71
N ASN A 88 17.83 5.70 -6.80
CA ASN A 88 16.66 4.95 -7.28
C ASN A 88 15.91 4.20 -6.17
N LYS A 89 16.49 4.09 -4.97
CA LYS A 89 15.90 3.41 -3.83
C LYS A 89 16.42 4.04 -2.52
N PRO A 90 15.58 4.16 -1.48
CA PRO A 90 16.03 4.57 -0.16
C PRO A 90 17.07 3.63 0.46
N ASP A 91 17.97 4.22 1.24
CA ASP A 91 18.86 3.49 2.14
C ASP A 91 18.04 2.87 3.28
N LYS A 92 18.35 1.61 3.60
CA LYS A 92 17.75 0.86 4.71
C LYS A 92 17.95 1.59 6.04
N LEU A 93 19.13 2.17 6.30
CA LEU A 93 19.41 2.91 7.53
C LEU A 93 18.50 4.13 7.71
N LYS A 94 18.08 4.76 6.61
CA LYS A 94 17.15 5.89 6.65
C LYS A 94 15.75 5.45 7.03
N ILE A 95 15.30 4.31 6.47
CA ILE A 95 14.00 3.71 6.79
C ILE A 95 13.96 3.27 8.27
N GLU A 96 15.05 2.68 8.76
CA GLU A 96 15.21 2.17 10.12
C GLU A 96 15.61 3.24 11.16
N SER A 97 15.75 4.50 10.74
CA SER A 97 16.09 5.56 11.69
C SER A 97 14.99 5.73 12.75
N LYS A 98 15.41 5.97 14.00
CA LYS A 98 14.50 6.18 15.14
C LYS A 98 13.45 7.25 14.86
N GLU A 99 13.87 8.34 14.21
CA GLU A 99 12.97 9.43 13.82
C GLU A 99 11.90 8.95 12.84
N ASN A 100 12.30 8.20 11.80
CA ASN A 100 11.37 7.67 10.82
C ASN A 100 10.41 6.64 11.42
N ILE A 101 10.90 5.77 12.31
CA ILE A 101 10.06 4.80 13.03
C ILE A 101 9.02 5.53 13.87
N LYS A 102 9.42 6.54 14.65
CA LYS A 102 8.50 7.34 15.46
C LYS A 102 7.44 8.02 14.59
N ARG A 103 7.84 8.64 13.48
CA ARG A 103 6.92 9.21 12.48
C ARG A 103 5.92 8.17 11.99
N LEU A 104 6.40 6.99 11.59
CA LEU A 104 5.56 5.89 11.10
C LEU A 104 4.55 5.44 12.16
N GLN A 105 4.99 5.23 13.40
CA GLN A 105 4.13 4.88 14.55
C GLN A 105 3.03 5.92 14.77
N GLU A 106 3.35 7.21 14.66
CA GLU A 106 2.38 8.29 14.84
C GLU A 106 1.31 8.31 13.74
N VAL A 107 1.69 8.10 12.48
CA VAL A 107 0.75 8.20 11.34
C VAL A 107 -0.12 6.97 11.15
N ILE A 108 0.24 5.83 11.72
CA ILE A 108 -0.56 4.60 11.67
C ILE A 108 -1.44 4.41 12.91
N LYS A 109 -1.29 5.26 13.93
CA LYS A 109 -1.73 4.88 15.28
C LYS A 109 -3.24 4.64 15.42
N ASP A 110 -4.02 5.26 14.55
CA ASP A 110 -5.47 5.25 14.48
C ASP A 110 -6.04 4.22 13.48
N MET A 111 -5.16 3.43 12.85
CA MET A 111 -5.52 2.46 11.80
C MET A 111 -5.66 1.05 12.39
N GLU A 112 -6.59 0.29 11.82
CA GLU A 112 -6.92 -1.08 12.23
C GLU A 112 -6.48 -2.11 11.17
N LEU A 113 -6.45 -1.70 9.90
CA LEU A 113 -5.96 -2.53 8.80
C LEU A 113 -4.82 -1.80 8.09
N ILE A 114 -3.67 -2.46 7.96
CA ILE A 114 -2.48 -1.91 7.31
C ILE A 114 -2.04 -2.86 6.21
N ILE A 115 -2.03 -2.37 4.96
CA ILE A 115 -1.56 -3.13 3.80
C ILE A 115 -0.22 -2.56 3.36
N VAL A 116 0.82 -3.38 3.50
CA VAL A 116 2.20 -3.03 3.17
C VAL A 116 2.57 -3.63 1.81
N PHE A 117 2.77 -2.76 0.82
CA PHE A 117 3.15 -3.11 -0.55
C PHE A 117 4.67 -3.31 -0.71
N ASN A 118 5.29 -3.90 0.31
CA ASN A 118 6.72 -4.18 0.32
C ASN A 118 7.07 -5.33 1.28
N LEU A 119 7.41 -6.49 0.71
CA LEU A 119 7.78 -7.69 1.48
C LEU A 119 9.17 -7.59 2.13
N GLU A 120 10.09 -6.81 1.55
CA GLU A 120 11.49 -6.73 1.98
C GLU A 120 11.63 -6.20 3.41
N TYR A 121 10.74 -5.29 3.81
CA TYR A 121 10.83 -4.62 5.11
C TYR A 121 9.97 -5.26 6.20
N LYS A 122 9.29 -6.39 5.90
CA LYS A 122 8.35 -7.04 6.84
C LYS A 122 8.90 -7.16 8.27
N GLY A 123 10.12 -7.68 8.43
CA GLY A 123 10.71 -7.94 9.75
C GLY A 123 10.98 -6.69 10.59
N ILE A 124 11.34 -5.57 9.96
CA ILE A 124 11.58 -4.29 10.66
C ILE A 124 10.25 -3.70 11.12
N PHE A 125 9.25 -3.75 10.23
CA PHE A 125 7.94 -3.19 10.52
C PHE A 125 7.24 -3.92 11.66
N GLN A 126 7.28 -5.26 11.65
CA GLN A 126 6.70 -6.06 12.73
C GLN A 126 7.36 -5.80 14.09
N LYS A 127 8.67 -5.53 14.12
CA LYS A 127 9.42 -5.37 15.37
C LYS A 127 9.40 -3.95 15.92
N GLU A 128 9.48 -2.95 15.05
CA GLU A 128 9.81 -1.58 15.46
C GLU A 128 8.68 -0.59 15.19
N VAL A 129 7.87 -0.81 14.15
CA VAL A 129 6.81 0.12 13.75
C VAL A 129 5.46 -0.31 14.32
N PHE A 130 5.17 -1.61 14.29
CA PHE A 130 3.90 -2.18 14.73
C PHE A 130 4.09 -2.85 16.10
N LEU A 131 4.16 -2.05 17.16
CA LEU A 131 4.32 -2.57 18.52
C LEU A 131 3.05 -3.35 18.95
N GLU A 132 3.27 -4.49 19.59
CA GLU A 132 2.27 -5.51 19.99
C GLU A 132 1.17 -4.99 20.93
N ASP A 133 1.33 -3.79 21.51
CA ASP A 133 0.39 -3.18 22.46
C ASP A 133 -0.95 -2.72 21.83
N LYS A 134 -1.23 -3.09 20.57
CA LYS A 134 -2.52 -2.83 19.92
C LYS A 134 -3.21 -4.12 19.59
N THR A 135 -4.24 -4.40 20.36
CA THR A 135 -5.09 -5.59 20.32
C THR A 135 -5.82 -5.84 19.01
N VAL A 136 -5.81 -4.93 18.02
CA VAL A 136 -6.56 -5.08 16.76
C VAL A 136 -5.87 -4.35 15.58
N ILE A 137 -4.62 -4.70 15.26
CA ILE A 137 -4.03 -4.28 13.97
C ILE A 137 -3.79 -5.51 13.11
N ASN A 138 -4.55 -5.63 12.03
CA ASN A 138 -4.30 -6.57 10.95
C ASN A 138 -3.26 -5.98 10.01
N ILE A 139 -2.12 -6.67 9.84
CA ILE A 139 -1.02 -6.20 9.00
C ILE A 139 -0.79 -7.19 7.87
N ILE A 140 -1.18 -6.78 6.68
CA ILE A 140 -1.11 -7.61 5.49
C ILE A 140 0.10 -7.18 4.67
N TYR A 141 0.89 -8.15 4.24
CA TYR A 141 2.06 -7.91 3.40
C TYR A 141 1.77 -8.44 2.00
N THR A 142 2.00 -7.60 0.99
CA THR A 142 1.83 -7.99 -0.40
C THR A 142 2.90 -7.35 -1.28
N ARG A 143 2.94 -7.76 -2.55
CA ARG A 143 3.87 -7.24 -3.55
C ARG A 143 3.59 -5.79 -3.90
N HIS A 144 4.56 -5.15 -4.53
CA HIS A 144 4.43 -3.76 -4.96
C HIS A 144 3.39 -3.63 -6.10
N LEU A 145 2.65 -2.51 -6.15
CA LEU A 145 1.63 -2.27 -7.20
C LEU A 145 2.18 -1.60 -8.47
N SER A 146 3.50 -1.63 -8.69
CA SER A 146 4.06 -1.13 -9.95
C SER A 146 3.76 -2.11 -11.07
N SER A 147 3.65 -1.63 -12.30
CA SER A 147 3.46 -2.50 -13.48
C SER A 147 4.52 -3.60 -13.56
N GLN A 148 5.77 -3.29 -13.19
CA GLN A 148 6.86 -4.27 -13.16
C GLN A 148 6.60 -5.43 -12.20
N SER A 149 6.05 -5.17 -11.01
CA SER A 149 5.79 -6.21 -10.02
C SER A 149 4.48 -6.96 -10.30
N ILE A 150 3.43 -6.26 -10.73
CA ILE A 150 2.15 -6.90 -11.08
C ILE A 150 2.33 -7.83 -12.28
N ASN A 151 3.11 -7.42 -13.30
CA ASN A 151 3.31 -8.23 -14.50
C ASN A 151 4.11 -9.53 -14.28
N GLN A 152 4.67 -9.75 -13.07
CA GLN A 152 5.27 -11.03 -12.67
C GLN A 152 4.22 -12.05 -12.18
N ILE A 153 2.92 -11.74 -12.25
CA ILE A 153 1.84 -12.69 -12.01
C ILE A 153 1.46 -13.34 -13.34
N ASP A 154 1.79 -14.63 -13.45
CA ASP A 154 1.66 -15.42 -14.68
C ASP A 154 0.36 -16.22 -14.77
N GLU A 155 -0.34 -16.40 -13.66
CA GLU A 155 -1.59 -17.17 -13.54
C GLU A 155 -2.63 -16.36 -12.77
N ASP A 156 -3.91 -16.56 -13.07
CA ASP A 156 -5.01 -15.93 -12.34
C ASP A 156 -5.50 -16.78 -11.16
N VAL A 157 -6.59 -16.34 -10.51
CA VAL A 157 -7.17 -16.98 -9.32
C VAL A 157 -7.66 -18.42 -9.54
N ASP A 158 -7.88 -18.82 -10.79
CA ASP A 158 -8.32 -20.15 -11.22
C ASP A 158 -7.15 -20.98 -11.78
N ASN A 159 -5.90 -20.51 -11.59
CA ASN A 159 -4.67 -21.08 -12.11
C ASN A 159 -4.62 -21.11 -13.66
N ILE A 160 -5.33 -20.18 -14.32
CA ILE A 160 -5.28 -20.05 -15.77
C ILE A 160 -4.16 -19.07 -16.13
N LYS A 161 -3.26 -19.51 -17.03
CA LYS A 161 -2.17 -18.67 -17.53
C LYS A 161 -2.68 -17.33 -18.10
N ILE A 162 -2.01 -16.25 -17.76
CA ILE A 162 -2.29 -14.90 -18.23
C ILE A 162 -1.42 -14.65 -19.46
N ALA A 163 -2.01 -14.82 -20.64
CA ALA A 163 -1.33 -14.58 -21.91
C ALA A 163 -0.85 -13.12 -22.02
N SER A 164 0.31 -12.90 -22.64
CA SER A 164 0.84 -11.56 -22.87
C SER A 164 -0.11 -10.72 -23.73
N ASN A 165 -0.23 -9.42 -23.42
CA ASN A 165 -0.98 -8.42 -24.19
C ASN A 165 -2.50 -8.69 -24.41
N SER A 166 -3.10 -9.57 -23.62
CA SER A 166 -4.56 -9.74 -23.61
C SER A 166 -5.25 -8.61 -22.84
N GLU A 167 -6.43 -8.23 -23.31
CA GLU A 167 -7.35 -7.35 -22.57
C GLU A 167 -7.72 -7.98 -21.22
N GLY A 168 -7.92 -7.15 -20.19
CA GLY A 168 -8.31 -7.60 -18.85
C GLY A 168 -7.20 -8.20 -17.99
N ASN A 169 -5.97 -8.32 -18.51
CA ASN A 169 -4.82 -8.87 -17.78
C ASN A 169 -4.57 -8.18 -16.44
N LEU A 170 -4.62 -6.84 -16.41
CA LEU A 170 -4.46 -6.09 -15.16
C LEU A 170 -5.51 -6.52 -14.13
N LYS A 171 -6.78 -6.61 -14.53
CA LYS A 171 -7.87 -7.01 -13.63
C LYS A 171 -7.65 -8.42 -13.08
N ARG A 172 -7.25 -9.38 -13.93
CA ARG A 172 -6.94 -10.76 -13.51
C ARG A 172 -5.81 -10.79 -12.47
N ARG A 173 -4.75 -10.01 -12.69
CA ARG A 173 -3.61 -9.92 -11.74
C ARG A 173 -3.97 -9.22 -10.43
N ILE A 174 -4.76 -8.15 -10.49
CA ILE A 174 -5.26 -7.47 -9.29
C ILE A 174 -6.15 -8.42 -8.46
N LYS A 175 -6.96 -9.27 -9.10
CA LYS A 175 -7.75 -10.30 -8.40
C LYS A 175 -6.91 -11.33 -7.65
N VAL A 176 -5.73 -11.68 -8.18
CA VAL A 176 -4.78 -12.54 -7.45
C VAL A 176 -4.30 -11.84 -6.19
N ILE A 177 -3.86 -10.58 -6.32
CA ILE A 177 -3.42 -9.77 -5.18
C ILE A 177 -4.54 -9.58 -4.15
N SER A 178 -5.78 -9.33 -4.58
CA SER A 178 -6.92 -9.18 -3.67
C SER A 178 -7.22 -10.49 -2.94
N LYS A 179 -7.17 -11.64 -3.63
CA LYS A 179 -7.33 -12.96 -3.02
C LYS A 179 -6.26 -13.23 -1.94
N GLU A 180 -4.99 -12.95 -2.24
CA GLU A 180 -3.89 -13.08 -1.27
C GLU A 180 -4.09 -12.20 -0.02
N ILE A 181 -4.59 -10.97 -0.19
CA ILE A 181 -4.90 -10.06 0.92
C ILE A 181 -6.07 -10.60 1.74
N ILE A 182 -7.16 -11.02 1.10
CA ILE A 182 -8.33 -11.58 1.78
C ILE A 182 -7.97 -12.84 2.57
N GLU A 183 -7.14 -13.71 2.01
CA GLU A 183 -6.68 -14.92 2.68
C GLU A 183 -5.78 -14.63 3.89
N GLN A 184 -4.92 -13.61 3.81
CA GLN A 184 -4.14 -13.15 4.96
C GLN A 184 -5.05 -12.58 6.05
N PHE A 185 -5.98 -11.69 5.69
CA PHE A 185 -6.92 -11.09 6.63
C PHE A 185 -7.70 -12.14 7.44
N LYS A 186 -8.21 -13.18 6.77
CA LYS A 186 -8.97 -14.27 7.42
C LYS A 186 -8.14 -15.13 8.37
N LYS A 187 -6.82 -15.24 8.16
CA LYS A 187 -5.93 -16.00 9.05
C LYS A 187 -5.67 -15.26 10.36
N ASP A 188 -5.69 -13.94 10.33
CA ASP A 188 -5.44 -13.11 11.50
C ASP A 188 -6.69 -12.96 12.41
N GLU A 189 -7.89 -13.30 11.90
CA GLU A 189 -9.16 -13.33 12.68
C GLU A 189 -9.43 -14.67 13.42
N VAL A 190 -8.60 -15.70 13.24
CA VAL A 190 -8.73 -17.04 13.85
C VAL A 190 -7.76 -17.21 15.02
#